data_AF-A0A960UEJ4-F1
#
_entry.id   AF-A0A960UEJ4-F1
#
_cell.length_a   1.000
_cell.length_b   1.000
_cell.length_c   1.000
_cell.angle_alpha   90.00
_cell.angle_beta   90.00
_cell.angle_gamma   90.00
#
_symmetry.space_group_name_H-M   'P 1'
#
loop_
_entity.id
_entity.type
_entity.pdbx_description
1 polymer ?
#
loop_
_entity_poly.entity_id
_entity_poly.type
_entity_poly.pdbx_seq_one_letter_code
_entity_poly.pdbx_strand_id
1 'polypeptide(L)'
;MAPSDSKRQVWIIPEDAAPVLPQETGPEAPGHRLQAAPLVARRRKPEPRPLRLLARAYGLGPAGTLLGRSTLQDQIGAVLALAAGVVWLVLQLPPVAAHMAAGLRLTVSAVSALIFLLAWCRELRLAAGDRRFLPEKLPGWMRSMPAVAGLGLLVPGLGLMVAGRVRRAALALLGAGLTVHALVALGGFMRFQGVDLGLRARTPLPLSMELWLGGTVVAAAFGLLFWVGTALDGARLLGAAERRPRTIPADRYGLALLFALAIFGAGFRPAEFARDLDSLSTALEGRGFRHLPLALDLAALRLDAGRPEYAFHAASLAESTDRDVLAAALRYDVRERWQACATLFDRQPRTHTSMDLRVGLIGPELPR
;
A
#
# COMPACT_ATOMS: atom_id res chain seq x y z
N MET A 1 -26.67 36.02 30.97
CA MET A 1 -25.90 34.92 30.36
C MET A 1 -24.85 35.54 29.45
N ALA A 2 -23.63 35.69 29.97
CA ALA A 2 -22.51 36.33 29.27
C ALA A 2 -21.62 35.24 28.63
N PRO A 3 -21.03 35.48 27.45
CA PRO A 3 -20.15 34.52 26.81
C PRO A 3 -18.78 34.49 27.48
N SER A 4 -18.28 33.27 27.69
CA SER A 4 -16.96 32.97 28.25
C SER A 4 -15.88 33.22 27.19
N ASP A 5 -15.10 34.28 27.40
CA ASP A 5 -13.93 34.64 26.61
C ASP A 5 -12.75 33.70 26.92
N SER A 6 -12.52 32.73 26.03
CA SER A 6 -11.34 31.87 26.09
C SER A 6 -10.10 32.64 25.63
N LYS A 7 -9.23 33.00 26.59
CA LYS A 7 -7.96 33.69 26.39
C LYS A 7 -7.04 32.90 25.44
N ARG A 8 -6.85 33.39 24.21
CA ARG A 8 -5.70 33.03 23.37
C ARG A 8 -4.44 33.67 23.96
N GLN A 9 -3.57 32.87 24.56
CA GLN A 9 -2.19 33.29 24.83
C GLN A 9 -1.43 33.39 23.51
N VAL A 10 -1.34 34.61 22.99
CA VAL A 10 -0.43 34.98 21.91
C VAL A 10 0.95 35.16 22.54
N TRP A 11 1.89 34.30 22.16
CA TRP A 11 3.30 34.48 22.51
C TRP A 11 3.88 35.56 21.60
N ILE A 12 3.92 36.80 22.10
CA ILE A 12 4.67 37.89 21.47
C ILE A 12 6.14 37.64 21.82
N ILE A 13 6.94 37.31 20.81
CA ILE A 13 8.40 37.31 20.91
C ILE A 13 8.81 38.79 20.82
N PRO A 14 9.45 39.37 21.85
CA PRO A 14 9.97 40.73 21.75
C PRO A 14 11.13 40.74 20.75
N GLU A 15 10.86 41.28 19.55
CA GLU A 15 11.89 41.88 18.70
C GLU A 15 12.33 43.16 19.39
N ASP A 16 13.40 43.09 20.18
CA ASP A 16 14.35 44.18 20.45
C ASP A 16 15.31 43.74 21.57
N ALA A 17 16.29 42.93 21.20
CA ALA A 17 17.51 42.75 21.98
C ALA A 17 18.69 42.81 21.00
N ALA A 18 19.11 44.04 20.67
CA ALA A 18 20.37 44.27 20.01
C ALA A 18 21.50 43.63 20.85
N PRO A 19 22.46 42.93 20.22
CA PRO A 19 23.58 42.34 20.94
C PRO A 19 24.44 43.47 21.54
N VAL A 20 24.45 43.55 22.87
CA VAL A 20 25.42 44.37 23.61
C VAL A 20 26.79 43.76 23.35
N LEU A 21 27.55 44.38 22.44
CA LEU A 21 28.96 44.10 22.25
C LEU A 21 29.70 44.53 23.52
N PRO A 22 30.53 43.65 24.13
CA PRO A 22 31.37 44.05 25.25
C PRO A 22 32.38 45.10 24.76
N GLN A 23 32.34 46.28 25.37
CA GLN A 23 33.36 47.32 25.20
C GLN A 23 34.70 46.79 25.72
N GLU A 24 35.65 46.60 24.81
CA GLU A 24 37.07 46.48 25.13
C GLU A 24 37.61 47.84 25.53
N THR A 25 37.86 48.02 26.83
CA THR A 25 38.71 49.10 27.34
C THR A 25 39.60 48.55 28.45
N GLY A 26 40.91 48.57 28.24
CA GLY A 26 41.88 48.58 29.34
C GLY A 26 43.15 47.77 29.07
N PRO A 27 44.35 48.36 29.17
CA PRO A 27 45.60 47.80 28.66
C PRO A 27 46.34 46.91 29.66
N GLU A 28 47.10 45.99 29.08
CA GLU A 28 48.36 45.36 29.55
C GLU A 28 48.59 45.21 31.06
N ALA A 29 48.35 43.98 31.55
CA ALA A 29 49.09 43.43 32.70
C ALA A 29 50.02 42.31 32.20
N PRO A 30 51.34 42.38 32.49
CA PRO A 30 52.29 41.36 32.05
C PRO A 30 52.29 40.18 33.04
N GLY A 31 52.34 38.97 32.49
CA GLY A 31 52.88 37.83 33.22
C GLY A 31 51.88 36.83 33.79
N HIS A 32 51.12 36.18 32.92
CA HIS A 32 50.82 34.76 33.13
C HIS A 32 51.09 34.01 31.84
N ARG A 33 52.16 33.21 31.84
CA ARG A 33 52.41 32.15 30.87
C ARG A 33 51.17 31.26 30.87
N LEU A 34 50.30 31.46 29.89
CA LEU A 34 49.33 30.47 29.46
C LEU A 34 50.15 29.28 28.99
N GLN A 35 50.36 28.32 29.90
CA GLN A 35 50.67 26.95 29.55
C GLN A 35 49.64 26.58 28.49
N ALA A 36 50.11 26.40 27.27
CA ALA A 36 49.33 25.83 26.19
C ALA A 36 48.83 24.47 26.71
N ALA A 37 47.58 24.45 27.16
CA ALA A 37 46.91 23.21 27.47
C ALA A 37 47.10 22.33 26.23
N PRO A 38 47.59 21.08 26.39
CA PRO A 38 47.76 20.21 25.26
C PRO A 38 46.42 20.18 24.54
N LEU A 39 46.43 20.54 23.26
CA LEU A 39 45.35 20.27 22.32
C LEU A 39 45.17 18.75 22.34
N VAL A 40 44.42 18.25 23.34
CA VAL A 40 43.91 16.91 23.40
C VAL A 40 43.12 16.83 22.13
N ALA A 41 43.70 16.18 21.12
CA ALA A 41 43.05 15.83 19.89
C ALA A 41 41.73 15.22 20.31
N ARG A 42 40.66 16.02 20.26
CA ARG A 42 39.29 15.60 20.52
C ARG A 42 39.09 14.52 19.47
N ARG A 43 39.29 13.26 19.87
CA ARG A 43 39.01 12.07 19.06
C ARG A 43 37.66 12.34 18.46
N ARG A 44 37.63 12.72 17.17
CA ARG A 44 36.39 12.95 16.43
C ARG A 44 35.63 11.64 16.57
N LYS A 45 34.61 11.63 17.43
CA LYS A 45 33.75 10.46 17.56
C LYS A 45 33.26 10.16 16.15
N PRO A 46 33.40 8.90 15.68
CA PRO A 46 33.04 8.54 14.31
C PRO A 46 31.64 9.08 14.03
N GLU A 47 31.51 9.84 12.95
CA GLU A 47 30.27 10.50 12.60
C GLU A 47 29.15 9.46 12.60
N PRO A 48 28.08 9.66 13.39
CA PRO A 48 26.97 8.75 13.38
C PRO A 48 26.36 8.77 11.99
N ARG A 49 26.38 7.63 11.30
CA ARG A 49 25.70 7.45 10.03
C ARG A 49 24.22 7.14 10.34
N PRO A 50 23.28 8.09 10.24
CA PRO A 50 21.86 7.85 10.52
C PRO A 50 21.30 6.68 9.70
N LEU A 51 21.88 6.44 8.53
CA LEU A 51 21.58 5.32 7.65
C LEU A 51 21.86 3.95 8.29
N ARG A 52 22.90 3.83 9.14
CA ARG A 52 23.17 2.59 9.88
C ARG A 52 22.12 2.33 10.97
N LEU A 53 21.61 3.38 11.62
CA LEU A 53 20.55 3.24 12.61
C LEU A 53 19.23 2.85 11.95
N LEU A 54 18.89 3.45 10.80
CA LEU A 54 17.75 3.02 9.98
C LEU A 54 17.89 1.58 9.50
N ALA A 55 19.04 1.23 8.92
CA ALA A 55 19.30 -0.13 8.45
C ALA A 55 19.25 -1.15 9.59
N ARG A 56 19.70 -0.79 10.79
CA ARG A 56 19.56 -1.64 11.99
C ARG A 56 18.10 -1.77 12.42
N ALA A 57 17.39 -0.67 12.56
CA ALA A 57 15.99 -0.67 13.02
C ALA A 57 15.05 -1.41 12.06
N TYR A 58 15.22 -1.23 10.75
CA TYR A 58 14.38 -1.87 9.73
C TYR A 58 14.93 -3.20 9.22
N GLY A 59 16.24 -3.43 9.23
CA GLY A 59 16.84 -4.66 8.72
C GLY A 59 16.95 -5.77 9.76
N LEU A 60 17.26 -5.42 11.02
CA LEU A 60 17.42 -6.40 12.10
C LEU A 60 16.19 -6.49 13.02
N GLY A 61 15.29 -5.49 12.95
CA GLY A 61 14.10 -5.43 13.79
C GLY A 61 14.41 -5.63 15.26
N PRO A 62 13.69 -6.48 16.00
CA PRO A 62 13.95 -6.72 17.42
C PRO A 62 15.39 -7.16 17.75
N ALA A 63 16.06 -7.90 16.85
CA ALA A 63 17.46 -8.31 17.03
C ALA A 63 18.43 -7.11 17.05
N GLY A 64 17.99 -5.96 16.52
CA GLY A 64 18.72 -4.71 16.60
C GLY A 64 19.15 -4.42 18.04
N THR A 65 18.26 -4.54 19.02
CA THR A 65 18.55 -4.28 20.45
C THR A 65 19.77 -5.05 20.98
N LEU A 66 19.96 -6.31 20.56
CA LEU A 66 21.03 -7.21 21.02
C LEU A 66 22.43 -6.74 20.62
N LEU A 67 22.54 -6.02 19.50
CA LEU A 67 23.80 -5.45 19.03
C LEU A 67 24.14 -4.09 19.68
N GLY A 68 23.26 -3.58 20.55
CA GLY A 68 23.40 -2.30 21.21
C GLY A 68 23.94 -2.39 22.63
N ARG A 69 24.31 -1.23 23.19
CA ARG A 69 24.43 -1.07 24.64
C ARG A 69 23.01 -0.97 25.22
N SER A 70 22.37 -2.09 25.46
CA SER A 70 21.02 -2.17 26.02
C SER A 70 21.05 -2.74 27.43
N THR A 71 19.97 -2.53 28.19
CA THR A 71 19.83 -3.15 29.51
C THR A 71 19.56 -4.66 29.37
N LEU A 72 19.79 -5.44 30.43
CA LEU A 72 19.45 -6.87 30.45
C LEU A 72 17.95 -7.10 30.13
N GLN A 73 17.09 -6.22 30.64
CA GLN A 73 15.64 -6.27 30.38
C GLN A 73 15.32 -6.08 28.90
N ASP A 74 16.02 -5.18 28.20
CA ASP A 74 15.86 -5.01 26.75
C ASP A 74 16.30 -6.25 25.98
N GLN A 75 17.40 -6.89 26.40
CA GLN A 75 17.90 -8.11 25.78
C GLN A 75 16.92 -9.28 25.95
N ILE A 76 16.38 -9.47 27.16
CA ILE A 76 15.35 -10.48 27.43
C ILE A 76 14.12 -10.23 26.56
N GLY A 77 13.64 -8.98 26.53
CA GLY A 77 12.48 -8.61 25.71
C GLY A 77 12.71 -8.88 24.22
N ALA A 78 13.92 -8.64 23.72
CA ALA A 78 14.28 -8.92 22.34
C ALA A 78 14.35 -10.41 22.02
N VAL A 79 14.93 -11.22 22.91
CA VAL A 79 14.96 -12.68 22.77
C VAL A 79 13.54 -13.24 22.75
N LEU A 80 12.67 -12.79 23.67
CA LEU A 80 11.26 -13.20 23.69
C LEU A 80 10.53 -12.79 22.41
N ALA A 81 10.79 -11.58 21.89
CA ALA A 81 10.20 -11.15 20.63
C ALA A 81 10.68 -11.99 19.44
N LEU A 82 11.97 -12.31 19.37
CA LEU A 82 12.52 -13.18 18.34
C LEU A 82 11.93 -14.59 18.42
N ALA A 83 11.80 -15.14 19.63
CA ALA A 83 11.13 -16.42 19.85
C ALA A 83 9.67 -16.38 19.36
N ALA A 84 8.92 -15.31 19.68
CA ALA A 84 7.57 -15.11 19.16
C ALA A 84 7.54 -15.01 17.62
N GLY A 85 8.51 -14.33 17.01
CA GLY A 85 8.66 -14.28 15.55
C GLY A 85 8.90 -15.67 14.93
N VAL A 86 9.74 -16.50 15.55
CA VAL A 86 9.99 -17.89 15.13
C VAL A 86 8.72 -18.73 15.26
N VAL A 87 8.02 -18.64 16.41
CA VAL A 87 6.74 -19.34 16.62
C VAL A 87 5.72 -18.93 15.56
N TRP A 88 5.58 -17.63 15.31
CA TRP A 88 4.69 -17.10 14.26
C TRP A 88 5.00 -17.75 12.90
N LEU A 89 6.28 -17.79 12.49
CA LEU A 89 6.71 -18.34 11.21
C LEU A 89 6.48 -19.86 11.13
N VAL A 90 6.85 -20.60 12.18
CA VAL A 90 6.69 -22.05 12.25
C VAL A 90 5.22 -22.47 12.15
N LEU A 91 4.30 -21.70 12.74
CA LEU A 91 2.85 -21.96 12.66
C LEU A 91 2.26 -21.76 11.25
N GLN A 92 3.00 -21.14 10.33
CA GLN A 92 2.60 -21.02 8.92
C GLN A 92 3.10 -22.17 8.06
N LEU A 93 3.98 -23.04 8.58
CA LEU A 93 4.50 -24.18 7.84
C LEU A 93 3.42 -25.26 7.68
N PRO A 94 3.26 -25.86 6.48
CA PRO A 94 2.28 -26.91 6.22
C PRO A 94 2.26 -28.07 7.24
N PRO A 95 3.41 -28.65 7.67
CA PRO A 95 3.39 -29.78 8.59
C PRO A 95 2.80 -29.39 9.95
N VAL A 96 3.12 -28.21 10.47
CA VAL A 96 2.58 -27.76 11.78
C VAL A 96 1.11 -27.39 11.64
N ALA A 97 0.74 -26.77 10.52
CA ALA A 97 -0.64 -26.38 10.24
C ALA A 97 -1.60 -27.56 10.17
N ALA A 98 -1.14 -28.73 9.71
CA ALA A 98 -1.95 -29.94 9.60
C ALA A 98 -2.28 -30.60 10.96
N HIS A 99 -1.45 -30.39 11.99
CA HIS A 99 -1.58 -31.08 13.28
C HIS A 99 -2.28 -30.24 14.36
N MET A 100 -2.57 -28.97 14.09
CA MET A 100 -3.23 -28.07 15.06
C MET A 100 -4.63 -27.67 14.60
N ALA A 101 -5.55 -27.57 15.55
CA ALA A 101 -6.86 -26.97 15.31
C ALA A 101 -6.69 -25.54 14.76
N ALA A 102 -7.35 -25.23 13.64
CA ALA A 102 -7.17 -23.99 12.91
C ALA A 102 -7.36 -22.74 13.79
N GLY A 103 -8.36 -22.74 14.68
CA GLY A 103 -8.62 -21.62 15.59
C GLY A 103 -7.48 -21.37 16.58
N LEU A 104 -6.93 -22.42 17.20
CA LEU A 104 -5.80 -22.29 18.13
C LEU A 104 -4.55 -21.80 17.37
N ARG A 105 -4.27 -22.36 16.21
CA ARG A 105 -3.13 -21.98 15.36
C ARG A 105 -3.20 -20.49 14.99
N LEU A 106 -4.34 -20.03 14.49
CA LEU A 106 -4.53 -18.62 14.12
C LEU A 106 -4.39 -17.69 15.33
N THR A 107 -4.94 -18.07 16.49
CA THR A 107 -4.84 -17.27 17.71
C THR A 107 -3.40 -17.14 18.20
N VAL A 108 -2.69 -18.26 18.34
CA VAL A 108 -1.28 -18.26 18.77
C VAL A 108 -0.41 -17.53 17.76
N SER A 109 -0.69 -17.69 16.46
CA SER A 109 0.02 -17.00 15.39
C SER A 109 -0.20 -15.48 15.45
N ALA A 110 -1.43 -15.02 15.67
CA ALA A 110 -1.77 -13.61 15.79
C ALA A 110 -1.12 -12.97 17.01
N VAL A 111 -1.19 -13.62 18.18
CA VAL A 111 -0.53 -13.15 19.41
C VAL A 111 0.99 -13.08 19.23
N SER A 112 1.59 -14.12 18.65
CA SER A 112 3.03 -14.17 18.41
C SER A 112 3.49 -13.08 17.44
N ALA A 113 2.73 -12.86 16.36
CA ALA A 113 2.97 -11.77 15.43
C ALA A 113 2.86 -10.41 16.12
N LEU A 114 1.84 -10.20 16.95
CA LEU A 114 1.63 -8.95 17.67
C LEU A 114 2.80 -8.65 18.63
N ILE A 115 3.25 -9.63 19.41
CA ILE A 115 4.40 -9.48 20.33
C ILE A 115 5.65 -9.09 19.54
N PHE A 116 5.94 -9.81 18.45
CA PHE A 116 7.09 -9.51 17.58
C PHE A 116 7.02 -8.11 16.98
N LEU A 117 5.85 -7.71 16.45
CA LEU A 117 5.65 -6.39 15.85
C LEU A 117 5.73 -5.25 16.88
N LEU A 118 5.19 -5.43 18.08
CA LEU A 118 5.30 -4.45 19.15
C LEU A 118 6.75 -4.24 19.58
N ALA A 119 7.54 -5.31 19.67
CA ALA A 119 8.97 -5.22 19.95
C ALA A 119 9.72 -4.52 18.81
N TRP A 120 9.36 -4.78 17.56
CA TRP A 120 9.93 -4.07 16.40
C TRP A 120 9.59 -2.58 16.44
N CYS A 121 8.33 -2.23 16.75
CA CYS A 121 7.90 -0.85 16.94
C CYS A 121 8.65 -0.14 18.07
N ARG A 122 8.94 -0.86 19.17
CA ARG A 122 9.77 -0.35 20.27
C ARG A 122 11.19 -0.06 19.79
N GLU A 123 11.84 -0.98 19.08
CA GLU A 123 13.19 -0.76 18.55
C GLU A 123 13.24 0.43 17.59
N LEU A 124 12.22 0.58 16.73
CA LEU A 124 12.11 1.73 15.84
C LEU A 124 12.06 3.06 16.63
N ARG A 125 11.30 3.09 17.73
CA ARG A 125 11.22 4.25 18.61
C ARG A 125 12.54 4.53 19.34
N LEU A 126 13.25 3.49 19.77
CA LEU A 126 14.56 3.62 20.41
C LEU A 126 15.61 4.15 19.43
N ALA A 127 15.65 3.61 18.21
CA ALA A 127 16.55 4.06 17.16
C ALA A 127 16.32 5.52 16.77
N ALA A 128 15.05 5.95 16.75
CA ALA A 128 14.72 7.34 16.46
C ALA A 128 14.98 8.30 17.63
N GLY A 129 14.95 7.80 18.87
CA GLY A 129 15.28 8.57 20.08
C GLY A 129 16.78 8.71 20.34
N ASP A 130 17.63 7.94 19.64
CA ASP A 130 19.07 8.09 19.72
C ASP A 130 19.49 9.47 19.17
N ARG A 131 20.25 10.23 19.95
CA ARG A 131 20.81 11.55 19.57
C ARG A 131 21.63 11.51 18.28
N ARG A 132 22.08 10.32 17.89
CA ARG A 132 22.83 10.05 16.65
C ARG A 132 21.93 10.02 15.41
N PHE A 133 20.63 9.83 15.57
CA PHE A 133 19.68 9.85 14.48
C PHE A 133 19.24 11.29 14.19
N LEU A 134 19.84 11.88 13.16
CA LEU A 134 19.49 13.21 12.66
C LEU A 134 18.92 13.06 11.24
N PRO A 135 17.60 13.17 11.04
CA PRO A 135 16.97 13.01 9.72
C PRO A 135 17.54 13.96 8.67
N GLU A 136 17.93 15.16 9.08
CA GLU A 136 18.54 16.18 8.23
C GLU A 136 19.88 15.75 7.62
N LYS A 137 20.60 14.84 8.28
CA LYS A 137 21.88 14.29 7.81
C LYS A 137 21.72 13.09 6.88
N LEU A 138 20.49 12.72 6.52
CA LEU A 138 20.25 11.67 5.52
C LEU A 138 20.67 12.15 4.12
N PRO A 139 21.08 11.22 3.23
CA PRO A 139 21.39 11.54 1.84
C PRO A 139 20.28 12.36 1.19
N GLY A 140 20.65 13.37 0.39
CA GLY A 140 19.67 14.25 -0.26
C GLY A 140 18.63 13.50 -1.11
N TRP A 141 19.03 12.39 -1.75
CA TRP A 141 18.11 11.56 -2.53
C TRP A 141 16.99 10.95 -1.68
N MET A 142 17.27 10.53 -0.44
CA MET A 142 16.27 10.00 0.50
C MET A 142 15.33 11.07 1.05
N ARG A 143 15.71 12.34 0.93
CA ARG A 143 14.93 13.50 1.38
C ARG A 143 14.10 14.12 0.27
N SER A 144 14.06 13.52 -0.92
CA SER A 144 13.13 13.93 -1.96
C SER A 144 11.74 13.33 -1.72
N MET A 145 10.68 14.11 -1.94
CA MET A 145 9.28 13.63 -1.86
C MET A 145 9.04 12.28 -2.57
N PRO A 146 9.41 12.10 -3.85
CA PRO A 146 9.14 10.84 -4.55
C PRO A 146 9.92 9.67 -3.95
N ALA A 147 11.17 9.90 -3.49
CA ALA A 147 11.93 8.86 -2.81
C ALA A 147 11.29 8.51 -1.47
N VAL A 148 10.81 9.47 -0.69
CA VAL A 148 10.11 9.22 0.59
C VAL A 148 8.82 8.44 0.38
N ALA A 149 8.04 8.75 -0.66
CA ALA A 149 6.85 7.98 -1.03
C ALA A 149 7.20 6.55 -1.43
N GLY A 150 8.15 6.37 -2.36
CA GLY A 150 8.58 5.06 -2.83
C GLY A 150 9.21 4.21 -1.73
N LEU A 151 10.07 4.81 -0.90
CA LEU A 151 10.65 4.16 0.27
C LEU A 151 9.59 3.80 1.32
N GLY A 152 8.56 4.63 1.51
CA GLY A 152 7.44 4.33 2.40
C GLY A 152 6.55 3.19 1.90
N LEU A 153 6.46 3.01 0.58
CA LEU A 153 5.77 1.89 -0.05
C LEU A 153 6.54 0.57 0.16
N LEU A 154 7.87 0.60 -0.05
CA LEU A 154 8.74 -0.56 0.13
C LEU A 154 8.95 -0.94 1.60
N VAL A 155 9.14 0.07 2.46
CA VAL A 155 9.45 -0.08 3.88
C VAL A 155 8.43 0.72 4.69
N PRO A 156 7.46 0.05 5.33
CA PRO A 156 6.34 0.72 5.97
C PRO A 156 6.80 1.67 7.07
N GLY A 157 6.28 2.90 7.02
CA GLY A 157 6.60 3.96 7.98
C GLY A 157 7.97 4.63 7.78
N LEU A 158 8.82 4.18 6.85
CA LEU A 158 10.15 4.77 6.63
C LEU A 158 10.05 6.24 6.25
N GLY A 159 9.11 6.60 5.37
CA GLY A 159 8.91 7.99 5.00
C GLY A 159 8.46 8.88 6.17
N LEU A 160 7.63 8.36 7.06
CA LEU A 160 7.23 9.04 8.29
C LEU A 160 8.40 9.21 9.26
N MET A 161 9.30 8.24 9.32
CA MET A 161 10.52 8.30 10.12
C MET A 161 11.50 9.37 9.59
N VAL A 162 11.68 9.44 8.27
CA VAL A 162 12.49 10.49 7.60
C VAL A 162 11.88 11.88 7.84
N ALA A 163 10.55 11.99 7.85
CA ALA A 163 9.84 13.22 8.21
C ALA A 163 9.81 13.51 9.73
N GLY A 164 10.51 12.73 10.56
CA GLY A 164 10.60 12.95 12.01
C GLY A 164 9.34 12.56 12.82
N ARG A 165 8.38 11.86 12.22
CA ARG A 165 7.11 11.43 12.86
C ARG A 165 7.18 9.98 13.36
N VAL A 166 8.09 9.73 14.29
CA VAL A 166 8.41 8.39 14.83
C VAL A 166 7.19 7.60 15.32
N ARG A 167 6.29 8.24 16.07
CA ARG A 167 5.08 7.56 16.59
C ARG A 167 4.18 7.05 15.45
N ARG A 168 4.03 7.86 14.40
CA ARG A 168 3.26 7.48 13.20
C ARG A 168 3.98 6.40 12.39
N ALA A 169 5.31 6.48 12.29
CA ALA A 169 6.12 5.45 11.64
C ALA A 169 5.97 4.08 12.32
N ALA A 170 5.97 4.03 13.66
CA ALA A 170 5.74 2.81 14.42
C ALA A 170 4.32 2.25 14.20
N LEU A 171 3.29 3.11 14.18
CA LEU A 171 1.92 2.67 13.87
C LEU A 171 1.79 2.16 12.43
N ALA A 172 2.47 2.80 11.47
CA ALA A 172 2.51 2.34 10.09
C ALA A 172 3.18 0.97 9.96
N LEU A 173 4.30 0.75 10.65
CA LEU A 173 4.97 -0.56 10.73
C LEU A 173 4.07 -1.63 11.35
N LEU A 174 3.38 -1.32 12.44
CA LEU A 174 2.44 -2.23 13.08
C LEU A 174 1.30 -2.61 12.13
N GLY A 175 0.67 -1.60 11.50
CA GLY A 175 -0.41 -1.82 10.54
C GLY A 175 0.01 -2.66 9.34
N ALA A 176 1.17 -2.37 8.75
CA ALA A 176 1.72 -3.15 7.65
C ALA A 176 2.07 -4.58 8.08
N GLY A 177 2.65 -4.77 9.27
CA GLY A 177 2.93 -6.10 9.83
C GLY A 177 1.66 -6.94 10.03
N LEU A 178 0.59 -6.33 10.55
CA LEU A 178 -0.72 -6.98 10.66
C LEU A 178 -1.32 -7.31 9.29
N THR A 179 -1.12 -6.44 8.30
CA THR A 179 -1.53 -6.69 6.90
C THR A 179 -0.81 -7.90 6.31
N VAL A 180 0.51 -7.97 6.49
CA VAL A 180 1.32 -9.12 6.06
C VAL A 180 0.88 -10.39 6.77
N HIS A 181 0.63 -10.33 8.09
CA HIS A 181 0.10 -11.45 8.84
C HIS A 181 -1.24 -11.93 8.25
N ALA A 182 -2.17 -11.01 7.97
CA ALA A 182 -3.46 -11.34 7.37
C ALA A 182 -3.31 -11.99 6.00
N LEU A 183 -2.44 -11.46 5.13
CA LEU A 183 -2.17 -12.03 3.80
C LEU A 183 -1.54 -13.43 3.89
N VAL A 184 -0.59 -13.64 4.81
CA VAL A 184 0.04 -14.94 5.03
C VAL A 184 -0.96 -15.95 5.59
N ALA A 185 -1.79 -15.54 6.56
CA ALA A 185 -2.84 -16.39 7.12
C ALA A 185 -3.86 -16.79 6.04
N LEU A 186 -4.27 -15.85 5.19
CA LEU A 186 -5.18 -16.09 4.06
C LEU A 186 -4.54 -17.04 3.03
N GLY A 187 -3.30 -16.79 2.62
CA GLY A 187 -2.59 -17.64 1.67
C GLY A 187 -2.36 -19.06 2.20
N GLY A 188 -2.01 -19.19 3.47
CA GLY A 188 -1.88 -20.49 4.14
C GLY A 188 -3.21 -21.23 4.22
N PHE A 189 -4.30 -20.52 4.48
CA PHE A 189 -5.64 -21.09 4.46
C PHE A 189 -6.05 -21.58 3.06
N MET A 190 -5.90 -20.74 2.03
CA MET A 190 -6.28 -21.08 0.65
C MET A 190 -5.52 -22.31 0.16
N ARG A 191 -4.21 -22.37 0.46
CA ARG A 191 -3.37 -23.52 0.13
C ARG A 191 -3.79 -24.80 0.86
N PHE A 192 -4.20 -24.71 2.12
CA PHE A 192 -4.62 -25.87 2.91
C PHE A 192 -5.97 -26.43 2.43
N GLN A 193 -6.91 -25.57 2.05
CA GLN A 193 -8.23 -25.98 1.58
C GLN A 193 -8.24 -26.44 0.11
N GLY A 194 -7.10 -26.35 -0.59
CA GLY A 194 -7.03 -26.65 -2.03
C GLY A 194 -7.97 -25.77 -2.85
N VAL A 195 -8.27 -24.56 -2.35
CA VAL A 195 -9.10 -23.59 -3.06
C VAL A 195 -8.20 -22.95 -4.10
N ASP A 196 -8.13 -23.59 -5.26
CA ASP A 196 -7.76 -22.87 -6.47
C ASP A 196 -8.79 -21.76 -6.64
N LEU A 197 -8.33 -20.54 -6.93
CA LEU A 197 -9.08 -19.27 -7.03
C LEU A 197 -10.30 -19.29 -7.99
N GLY A 198 -10.68 -20.45 -8.55
CA GLY A 198 -11.79 -20.63 -9.47
C GLY A 198 -12.94 -21.54 -9.04
N LEU A 199 -12.81 -22.51 -8.12
CA LEU A 199 -13.86 -23.56 -8.01
C LEU A 199 -14.06 -24.14 -6.60
N ARG A 200 -15.28 -23.93 -6.08
CA ARG A 200 -16.01 -24.68 -5.01
C ARG A 200 -15.16 -25.21 -3.84
N ALA A 201 -15.28 -24.55 -2.68
CA ALA A 201 -14.96 -25.17 -1.40
C ALA A 201 -15.72 -26.51 -1.29
N ARG A 202 -14.99 -27.63 -1.15
CA ARG A 202 -15.57 -28.98 -1.16
C ARG A 202 -16.39 -29.30 0.10
N THR A 203 -16.31 -28.46 1.12
CA THR A 203 -17.04 -28.61 2.38
C THR A 203 -17.48 -27.24 2.92
N PRO A 204 -18.69 -27.12 3.51
CA PRO A 204 -19.11 -25.89 4.17
C PRO A 204 -18.18 -25.61 5.36
N LEU A 205 -17.69 -24.37 5.45
CA LEU A 205 -16.84 -23.94 6.54
C LEU A 205 -17.69 -23.71 7.80
N PRO A 206 -17.17 -24.01 9.00
CA PRO A 206 -17.85 -23.60 10.23
C PRO A 206 -17.92 -22.06 10.30
N LEU A 207 -19.05 -21.51 10.79
CA LEU A 207 -19.30 -20.06 10.87
C LEU A 207 -18.14 -19.27 11.50
N SER A 208 -17.50 -19.82 12.52
CA SER A 208 -16.33 -19.20 13.16
C SER A 208 -15.16 -18.99 12.19
N MET A 209 -14.94 -19.92 11.27
CA MET A 209 -13.88 -19.86 10.26
C MET A 209 -14.24 -18.89 9.13
N GLU A 210 -15.52 -18.82 8.75
CA GLU A 210 -16.02 -17.81 7.80
C GLU A 210 -15.86 -16.38 8.33
N LEU A 211 -16.23 -16.13 9.59
CA LEU A 211 -16.05 -14.83 10.24
C LEU A 211 -14.56 -14.45 10.33
N TRP A 212 -13.69 -15.41 10.65
CA TRP A 212 -12.24 -15.21 10.66
C TRP A 212 -11.69 -14.88 9.27
N LEU A 213 -12.11 -15.59 8.23
CA LEU A 213 -11.71 -15.32 6.85
C LEU A 213 -12.17 -13.95 6.39
N GLY A 214 -13.45 -13.63 6.60
CA GLY A 214 -14.01 -12.32 6.29
C GLY A 214 -13.23 -11.22 6.99
N GLY A 215 -12.99 -11.38 8.30
CA GLY A 215 -12.16 -10.45 9.08
C GLY A 215 -10.73 -10.31 8.55
N THR A 216 -10.11 -11.41 8.12
CA THR A 216 -8.75 -11.41 7.57
C THR A 216 -8.68 -10.73 6.21
N VAL A 217 -9.66 -10.96 5.33
CA VAL A 217 -9.77 -10.29 4.02
C VAL A 217 -9.98 -8.79 4.20
N VAL A 218 -10.91 -8.40 5.08
CA VAL A 218 -11.16 -6.99 5.41
C VAL A 218 -9.90 -6.35 5.99
N ALA A 219 -9.23 -7.00 6.95
CA ALA A 219 -8.00 -6.50 7.54
C ALA A 219 -6.88 -6.35 6.50
N ALA A 220 -6.73 -7.28 5.56
CA ALA A 220 -5.76 -7.18 4.48
C ALA A 220 -6.08 -6.02 3.53
N ALA A 221 -7.34 -5.85 3.11
CA ALA A 221 -7.76 -4.78 2.22
C ALA A 221 -7.57 -3.38 2.86
N PHE A 222 -8.11 -3.19 4.07
CA PHE A 222 -7.93 -1.93 4.80
C PHE A 222 -6.46 -1.67 5.15
N GLY A 223 -5.72 -2.73 5.48
CA GLY A 223 -4.29 -2.68 5.77
C GLY A 223 -3.46 -2.20 4.58
N LEU A 224 -3.73 -2.70 3.37
CA LEU A 224 -3.08 -2.25 2.14
C LEU A 224 -3.38 -0.78 1.85
N LEU A 225 -4.64 -0.35 1.98
CA LEU A 225 -5.02 1.06 1.80
C LEU A 225 -4.34 1.96 2.85
N PHE A 226 -4.31 1.53 4.11
CA PHE A 226 -3.62 2.24 5.18
C PHE A 226 -2.11 2.33 4.89
N TRP A 227 -1.48 1.27 4.40
CA TRP A 227 -0.07 1.26 4.01
C TRP A 227 0.21 2.32 2.94
N VAL A 228 -0.55 2.35 1.84
CA VAL A 228 -0.43 3.38 0.79
C VAL A 228 -0.64 4.78 1.38
N GLY A 229 -1.68 4.96 2.22
CA GLY A 229 -1.96 6.22 2.88
C GLY A 229 -0.79 6.72 3.75
N THR A 230 -0.15 5.84 4.51
CA THR A 230 1.01 6.22 5.35
C THR A 230 2.25 6.57 4.54
N ALA A 231 2.47 5.92 3.40
CA ALA A 231 3.56 6.26 2.48
C ALA A 231 3.37 7.67 1.88
N LEU A 232 2.14 7.98 1.45
CA LEU A 232 1.77 9.29 0.93
C LEU A 232 1.80 10.39 2.02
N ASP A 233 1.34 10.09 3.25
CA ASP A 233 1.41 11.05 4.36
C ASP A 233 2.86 11.40 4.72
N GLY A 234 3.78 10.43 4.65
CA GLY A 234 5.22 10.67 4.80
C GLY A 234 5.77 11.68 3.79
N ALA A 235 5.45 11.50 2.51
CA ALA A 235 5.86 12.42 1.45
C ALA A 235 5.21 13.81 1.60
N ARG A 236 3.93 13.87 1.97
CA ARG A 236 3.21 15.12 2.24
C ARG A 236 3.86 15.92 3.36
N LEU A 237 4.20 15.27 4.46
CA LEU A 237 4.81 15.90 5.64
C LEU A 237 6.21 16.43 5.36
N LEU A 238 7.01 15.68 4.59
CA LEU A 238 8.31 16.16 4.11
C LEU A 238 8.15 17.41 3.24
N GLY A 239 7.15 17.41 2.36
CA GLY A 239 6.79 18.55 1.53
C GLY A 239 6.42 19.82 2.28
N ALA A 240 5.63 19.67 3.33
CA ALA A 240 5.24 20.78 4.20
C ALA A 240 6.43 21.37 4.96
N ALA A 241 7.43 20.53 5.30
CA ALA A 241 8.65 20.98 5.97
C ALA A 241 9.56 21.81 5.05
N GLU A 242 9.51 21.62 3.72
CA GLU A 242 10.34 22.35 2.76
C GLU A 242 9.94 23.83 2.56
N ARG A 243 8.90 24.34 3.25
CA ARG A 243 8.42 25.75 3.20
C ARG A 243 8.29 26.36 1.80
N ARG A 244 8.22 25.55 0.74
CA ARG A 244 7.91 26.04 -0.60
C ARG A 244 6.39 26.14 -0.71
N PRO A 245 5.82 27.29 -1.08
CA PRO A 245 4.41 27.37 -1.45
C PRO A 245 4.23 26.50 -2.69
N ARG A 246 3.85 25.24 -2.47
CA ARG A 246 3.48 24.31 -3.53
C ARG A 246 1.98 24.48 -3.71
N THR A 247 1.60 25.26 -4.71
CA THR A 247 0.35 25.03 -5.43
C THR A 247 0.50 23.70 -6.16
N ILE A 248 0.33 22.58 -5.44
CA ILE A 248 0.05 21.31 -6.12
C ILE A 248 -1.36 21.49 -6.67
N PRO A 249 -1.55 21.54 -8.01
CA PRO A 249 -2.89 21.68 -8.55
C PRO A 249 -3.71 20.49 -8.07
N ALA A 250 -4.88 20.77 -7.48
CA ALA A 250 -5.80 19.78 -6.92
C ALA A 250 -6.09 18.62 -7.90
N ASP A 251 -5.99 18.92 -9.20
CA ASP A 251 -6.12 17.99 -10.32
C ASP A 251 -5.24 16.75 -10.22
N ARG A 252 -4.04 16.82 -9.62
CA ARG A 252 -3.15 15.66 -9.52
C ARG A 252 -3.64 14.60 -8.55
N TYR A 253 -4.29 15.00 -7.45
CA TYR A 253 -4.89 14.05 -6.50
C TYR A 253 -6.16 13.44 -7.07
N GLY A 254 -6.96 14.24 -7.81
CA GLY A 254 -8.11 13.74 -8.57
C GLY A 254 -7.71 12.70 -9.62
N LEU A 255 -6.67 12.99 -10.41
CA LEU A 255 -6.14 12.06 -11.41
C LEU A 255 -5.57 10.78 -10.77
N ALA A 256 -4.84 10.89 -9.66
CA ALA A 256 -4.33 9.72 -8.95
C ALA A 256 -5.47 8.85 -8.39
N LEU A 257 -6.53 9.45 -7.87
CA LEU A 257 -7.71 8.74 -7.38
C LEU A 257 -8.47 8.06 -8.53
N LEU A 258 -8.68 8.77 -9.65
CA LEU A 258 -9.32 8.22 -10.85
C LEU A 258 -8.51 7.04 -11.41
N PHE A 259 -7.18 7.16 -11.44
CA PHE A 259 -6.30 6.09 -11.87
C PHE A 259 -6.36 4.88 -10.94
N ALA A 260 -6.39 5.10 -9.62
CA ALA A 260 -6.55 4.02 -8.64
C ALA A 260 -7.91 3.31 -8.78
N LEU A 261 -8.99 4.06 -8.99
CA LEU A 261 -10.33 3.52 -9.26
C LEU A 261 -10.37 2.71 -10.55
N ALA A 262 -9.72 3.19 -11.62
CA ALA A 262 -9.64 2.47 -12.89
C ALA A 262 -8.89 1.14 -12.75
N ILE A 263 -7.75 1.12 -12.05
CA ILE A 263 -7.00 -0.10 -11.75
C ILE A 263 -7.85 -1.06 -10.91
N PHE A 264 -8.54 -0.54 -9.91
CA PHE A 264 -9.40 -1.34 -9.04
C PHE A 264 -10.57 -1.97 -9.82
N GLY A 265 -11.28 -1.19 -10.62
CA GLY A 265 -12.38 -1.67 -11.48
C GLY A 265 -11.91 -2.75 -12.45
N ALA A 266 -10.80 -2.49 -13.15
CA ALA A 266 -10.20 -3.43 -14.08
C ALA A 266 -9.76 -4.75 -13.41
N GLY A 267 -9.25 -4.70 -12.18
CA GLY A 267 -8.76 -5.87 -11.45
C GLY A 267 -9.86 -6.75 -10.83
N PHE A 268 -10.94 -6.15 -10.33
CA PHE A 268 -11.97 -6.87 -9.57
C PHE A 268 -13.25 -7.18 -10.36
N ARG A 269 -13.64 -6.31 -11.31
CA ARG A 269 -14.85 -6.49 -12.13
C ARG A 269 -14.55 -6.16 -13.61
N PRO A 270 -13.63 -6.91 -14.25
CA PRO A 270 -13.13 -6.59 -15.58
C PRO A 270 -14.24 -6.47 -16.63
N ALA A 271 -15.25 -7.34 -16.58
CA ALA A 271 -16.37 -7.32 -17.52
C ALA A 271 -17.34 -6.14 -17.35
N GLU A 272 -17.50 -5.62 -16.12
CA GLU A 272 -18.32 -4.41 -15.89
C GLU A 272 -17.54 -3.17 -16.30
N PHE A 273 -16.26 -3.11 -15.92
CA PHE A 273 -15.38 -2.01 -16.30
C PHE A 273 -15.20 -1.93 -17.83
N ALA A 274 -15.11 -3.07 -18.54
CA ALA A 274 -15.08 -3.10 -20.00
C ALA A 274 -16.34 -2.47 -20.63
N ARG A 275 -17.53 -2.70 -20.08
CA ARG A 275 -18.79 -2.06 -20.54
C ARG A 275 -18.79 -0.56 -20.29
N ASP A 276 -18.24 -0.11 -19.16
CA ASP A 276 -18.14 1.31 -18.85
C ASP A 276 -17.19 2.00 -19.84
N LEU A 277 -16.07 1.36 -20.22
CA LEU A 277 -15.15 1.87 -21.25
C LEU A 277 -15.81 1.96 -22.63
N ASP A 278 -16.56 0.95 -23.05
CA ASP A 278 -17.31 0.93 -24.32
C ASP A 278 -18.43 2.00 -24.35
N SER A 279 -19.15 2.17 -23.24
CA SER A 279 -20.15 3.24 -23.08
C SER A 279 -19.51 4.63 -23.17
N LEU A 280 -18.33 4.80 -22.55
CA LEU A 280 -17.56 6.04 -22.61
C LEU A 280 -17.00 6.28 -24.03
N SER A 281 -16.54 5.22 -24.71
CA SER A 281 -16.11 5.25 -26.11
C SER A 281 -17.21 5.81 -27.01
N THR A 282 -18.39 5.21 -26.94
CA THR A 282 -19.59 5.63 -27.70
C THR A 282 -19.96 7.09 -27.41
N ALA A 283 -19.94 7.49 -26.14
CA ALA A 283 -20.25 8.87 -25.75
C ALA A 283 -19.22 9.90 -26.26
N LEU A 284 -17.95 9.51 -26.38
CA LEU A 284 -16.89 10.35 -26.90
C LEU A 284 -16.88 10.40 -28.43
N GLU A 285 -17.20 9.30 -29.10
CA GLU A 285 -17.43 9.27 -30.53
C GLU A 285 -18.57 10.22 -30.92
N GLY A 286 -19.68 10.19 -30.16
CA GLY A 286 -20.80 11.14 -30.33
C GLY A 286 -20.42 12.61 -30.12
N ARG A 287 -19.27 12.89 -29.50
CA ARG A 287 -18.69 14.25 -29.35
C ARG A 287 -17.63 14.57 -30.41
N GLY A 288 -17.40 13.69 -31.38
CA GLY A 288 -16.46 13.88 -32.49
C GLY A 288 -15.02 13.49 -32.18
N PHE A 289 -14.73 12.85 -31.04
CA PHE A 289 -13.40 12.30 -30.77
C PHE A 289 -13.19 11.05 -31.61
N ARG A 290 -11.96 10.84 -32.13
CA ARG A 290 -11.65 9.69 -32.99
C ARG A 290 -10.63 8.72 -32.37
N HIS A 291 -9.56 9.25 -31.77
CA HIS A 291 -8.48 8.40 -31.23
C HIS A 291 -8.74 7.90 -29.80
N LEU A 292 -9.43 8.68 -28.96
CA LEU A 292 -9.73 8.28 -27.59
C LEU A 292 -10.73 7.10 -27.54
N PRO A 293 -11.85 7.13 -28.29
CA PRO A 293 -12.79 6.00 -28.38
C PRO A 293 -12.08 4.70 -28.78
N LEU A 294 -11.26 4.75 -29.84
CA LEU A 294 -10.49 3.58 -30.29
C LEU A 294 -9.61 2.98 -29.19
N ALA A 295 -8.94 3.82 -28.39
CA ALA A 295 -8.12 3.32 -27.29
C ALA A 295 -8.95 2.68 -26.17
N LEU A 296 -10.15 3.20 -25.91
CA LEU A 296 -11.08 2.66 -24.92
C LEU A 296 -11.64 1.30 -25.35
N ASP A 297 -12.03 1.15 -26.62
CA ASP A 297 -12.56 -0.12 -27.12
C ASP A 297 -11.50 -1.22 -27.22
N LEU A 298 -10.26 -0.85 -27.57
CA LEU A 298 -9.13 -1.77 -27.50
C LEU A 298 -8.83 -2.20 -26.05
N ALA A 299 -9.02 -1.30 -25.08
CA ALA A 299 -8.86 -1.63 -23.66
C ALA A 299 -10.02 -2.51 -23.16
N ALA A 300 -11.26 -2.22 -23.55
CA ALA A 300 -12.44 -3.04 -23.26
C ALA A 300 -12.27 -4.46 -23.82
N LEU A 301 -11.82 -4.60 -25.07
CA LEU A 301 -11.53 -5.88 -25.71
C LEU A 301 -10.47 -6.70 -24.97
N ARG A 302 -9.46 -6.05 -24.37
CA ARG A 302 -8.44 -6.73 -23.56
C ARG A 302 -8.96 -7.17 -22.19
N LEU A 303 -9.89 -6.41 -21.61
CA LEU A 303 -10.46 -6.70 -20.30
C LEU A 303 -11.55 -7.79 -20.37
N ASP A 304 -12.34 -7.81 -21.44
CA ASP A 304 -13.39 -8.80 -21.67
C ASP A 304 -13.41 -9.26 -23.13
N ALA A 305 -12.48 -10.17 -23.45
CA ALA A 305 -12.31 -10.72 -24.80
C ALA A 305 -13.47 -11.64 -25.24
N GLY A 306 -14.41 -11.96 -24.35
CA GLY A 306 -15.55 -12.84 -24.62
C GLY A 306 -16.70 -12.14 -25.36
N ARG A 307 -16.66 -10.81 -25.47
CA ARG A 307 -17.67 -10.00 -26.15
C ARG A 307 -17.21 -9.55 -27.53
N PRO A 308 -17.77 -10.10 -28.62
CA PRO A 308 -17.36 -9.75 -29.98
C PRO A 308 -17.71 -8.29 -30.34
N GLU A 309 -18.67 -7.69 -29.65
CA GLU A 309 -19.15 -6.32 -29.91
C GLU A 309 -18.00 -5.30 -29.80
N TYR A 310 -17.13 -5.43 -28.78
CA TYR A 310 -15.99 -4.54 -28.58
C TYR A 310 -15.00 -4.57 -29.74
N ALA A 311 -14.76 -5.74 -30.32
CA ALA A 311 -13.84 -5.88 -31.45
C ALA A 311 -14.45 -5.32 -32.75
N PHE A 312 -15.77 -5.44 -32.95
CA PHE A 312 -16.43 -4.82 -34.10
C PHE A 312 -16.43 -3.29 -34.01
N HIS A 313 -16.72 -2.73 -32.83
CA HIS A 313 -16.63 -1.29 -32.59
C HIS A 313 -15.20 -0.76 -32.78
N ALA A 314 -14.20 -1.44 -32.18
CA ALA A 314 -12.79 -1.09 -32.37
C ALA A 314 -12.35 -1.17 -33.84
N ALA A 315 -12.82 -2.16 -34.61
CA ALA A 315 -12.52 -2.27 -36.03
C ALA A 315 -13.14 -1.14 -36.86
N SER A 316 -14.38 -0.74 -36.56
CA SER A 316 -15.06 0.40 -37.19
C SER A 316 -14.31 1.71 -36.92
N LEU A 317 -13.91 1.94 -35.66
CA LEU A 317 -13.14 3.12 -35.28
C LEU A 317 -11.70 3.11 -35.83
N ALA A 318 -11.10 1.94 -36.02
CA ALA A 318 -9.79 1.82 -36.67
C ALA A 318 -9.88 2.19 -38.16
N GLU A 319 -10.92 1.76 -38.86
CA GLU A 319 -11.19 2.14 -40.26
C GLU A 319 -11.44 3.66 -40.38
N SER A 320 -12.20 4.26 -39.46
CA SER A 320 -12.45 5.71 -39.44
C SER A 320 -11.25 6.57 -39.04
N THR A 321 -10.14 5.96 -38.60
CA THR A 321 -8.87 6.62 -38.25
C THR A 321 -7.72 6.24 -39.19
N ASP A 322 -8.02 5.75 -40.40
CA ASP A 322 -7.05 5.31 -41.42
C ASP A 322 -6.08 4.21 -40.93
N ARG A 323 -6.58 3.30 -40.09
CA ARG A 323 -5.83 2.15 -39.56
C ARG A 323 -6.38 0.83 -40.11
N ASP A 324 -6.44 0.72 -41.43
CA ASP A 324 -7.06 -0.40 -42.15
C ASP A 324 -6.47 -1.77 -41.79
N VAL A 325 -5.14 -1.83 -41.57
CA VAL A 325 -4.46 -3.07 -41.16
C VAL A 325 -4.95 -3.54 -39.79
N LEU A 326 -5.17 -2.62 -38.86
CA LEU A 326 -5.69 -2.94 -37.53
C LEU A 326 -7.16 -3.36 -37.61
N ALA A 327 -7.96 -2.66 -38.42
CA ALA A 327 -9.37 -3.00 -38.64
C ALA A 327 -9.52 -4.42 -39.23
N ALA A 328 -8.70 -4.76 -40.22
CA ALA A 328 -8.67 -6.08 -40.83
C ALA A 328 -8.24 -7.17 -39.83
N ALA A 329 -7.21 -6.92 -39.03
CA ALA A 329 -6.75 -7.86 -38.00
C ALA A 329 -7.82 -8.13 -36.94
N LEU A 330 -8.50 -7.09 -36.45
CA LEU A 330 -9.57 -7.23 -35.46
C LEU A 330 -10.77 -8.03 -36.02
N ARG A 331 -11.17 -7.77 -37.27
CA ARG A 331 -12.25 -8.54 -37.94
C ARG A 331 -11.87 -10.00 -38.15
N TYR A 332 -10.61 -10.26 -38.50
CA TYR A 332 -10.09 -11.62 -38.65
C TYR A 332 -10.13 -12.39 -37.33
N ASP A 333 -9.61 -11.78 -36.24
CA ASP A 333 -9.59 -12.38 -34.90
C ASP A 333 -11.00 -12.76 -34.41
N VAL A 334 -11.99 -11.89 -34.62
CA VAL A 334 -13.38 -12.18 -34.25
C VAL A 334 -13.94 -13.35 -35.06
N ARG A 335 -13.69 -13.36 -36.36
CA ARG A 335 -14.16 -14.42 -37.27
C ARG A 335 -13.56 -15.77 -36.88
N GLU A 336 -12.27 -15.82 -36.58
CA GLU A 336 -11.58 -17.04 -36.16
C GLU A 336 -12.16 -17.60 -34.86
N ARG A 337 -12.35 -16.74 -33.84
CA ARG A 337 -12.97 -17.13 -32.56
C ARG A 337 -14.41 -17.61 -32.73
N TRP A 338 -15.18 -16.96 -33.58
CA TRP A 338 -16.56 -17.34 -33.85
C TRP A 338 -16.66 -18.69 -34.58
N GLN A 339 -15.77 -18.94 -35.55
CA GLN A 339 -15.69 -20.23 -36.24
C GLN A 339 -15.29 -21.36 -35.28
N ALA A 340 -14.37 -21.11 -34.35
CA ALA A 340 -14.02 -22.06 -33.30
C ALA A 340 -15.23 -22.39 -32.40
N CYS A 341 -16.02 -21.38 -31.99
CA CYS A 341 -17.24 -21.62 -31.22
C CYS A 341 -18.32 -22.36 -32.04
N ALA A 342 -18.54 -21.99 -33.30
CA ALA A 342 -19.54 -22.63 -34.16
C ALA A 342 -19.23 -24.13 -34.38
N THR A 343 -17.97 -24.49 -34.59
CA THR A 343 -17.55 -25.89 -34.72
C THR A 343 -17.68 -26.68 -33.41
N LEU A 344 -17.53 -26.03 -32.25
CA LEU A 344 -17.80 -26.65 -30.95
C LEU A 344 -19.29 -26.93 -30.73
N PHE A 345 -20.18 -26.01 -31.13
CA PHE A 345 -21.63 -26.21 -31.05
C PHE A 345 -22.13 -27.27 -32.04
N ASP A 346 -21.54 -27.36 -33.23
CA ASP A 346 -21.89 -28.38 -34.24
C ASP A 346 -21.44 -29.80 -33.83
N ARG A 347 -20.38 -29.90 -33.02
CA ARG A 347 -19.87 -31.16 -32.46
C ARG A 347 -20.54 -31.61 -31.17
N GLN A 348 -21.38 -30.77 -30.54
CA GLN A 348 -22.21 -31.27 -29.44
C GLN A 348 -23.26 -32.20 -30.04
N PRO A 349 -23.26 -33.50 -29.72
CA PRO A 349 -24.34 -34.39 -30.15
C PRO A 349 -25.64 -33.78 -29.64
N ARG A 350 -26.61 -33.62 -30.54
CA ARG A 350 -27.99 -33.26 -30.19
C ARG A 350 -28.55 -34.36 -29.28
N THR A 351 -28.20 -34.34 -28.00
CA THR A 351 -28.99 -34.95 -26.94
C THR A 351 -30.22 -34.06 -26.81
N HIS A 352 -31.10 -34.14 -27.81
CA HIS A 352 -32.51 -33.83 -27.67
C HIS A 352 -33.06 -34.84 -26.66
N THR A 353 -32.90 -34.52 -25.38
CA THR A 353 -34.00 -34.74 -24.46
C THR A 353 -35.12 -33.83 -24.98
N SER A 354 -36.20 -34.43 -25.44
CA SER A 354 -37.47 -33.75 -25.68
C SER A 354 -37.90 -33.06 -24.38
N MET A 355 -37.45 -31.84 -24.15
CA MET A 355 -38.10 -30.96 -23.20
C MET A 355 -39.31 -30.39 -23.93
N ASP A 356 -40.47 -30.92 -23.57
CA ASP A 356 -41.79 -30.35 -23.85
C ASP A 356 -41.76 -28.85 -23.53
N LEU A 357 -41.45 -28.04 -24.54
CA LEU A 357 -41.82 -26.64 -24.59
C LEU A 357 -43.33 -26.60 -24.85
N ARG A 358 -44.11 -26.94 -23.83
CA ARG A 358 -45.43 -26.33 -23.64
C ARG A 358 -45.16 -24.85 -23.38
N VAL A 359 -44.97 -24.12 -24.46
CA VAL A 359 -45.19 -22.69 -24.54
C VAL A 359 -46.65 -22.49 -24.11
N GLY A 360 -46.83 -22.12 -22.84
CA GLY A 360 -48.07 -21.54 -22.37
C GLY A 360 -48.30 -20.26 -23.16
N LEU A 361 -49.13 -20.38 -24.20
CA LEU A 361 -49.89 -19.28 -24.76
C LEU A 361 -50.75 -18.72 -23.63
N ILE A 362 -50.19 -17.82 -22.83
CA ILE A 362 -50.97 -16.89 -22.02
C ILE A 362 -51.52 -15.88 -23.02
N GLY A 363 -52.71 -16.16 -23.53
CA GLY A 363 -53.52 -15.19 -24.25
C GLY A 363 -53.98 -14.07 -23.30
N PRO A 364 -54.12 -12.82 -23.77
CA PRO A 364 -54.77 -11.78 -22.99
C PRO A 364 -56.28 -12.06 -22.97
N GLU A 365 -56.83 -12.37 -21.79
CA GLU A 365 -58.28 -12.35 -21.57
C GLU A 365 -58.79 -10.91 -21.72
N LEU A 366 -59.68 -10.70 -22.70
CA LEU A 366 -60.51 -9.50 -22.82
C LEU A 366 -61.72 -9.64 -21.89
N PRO A 367 -62.09 -8.61 -21.11
CA PRO A 367 -63.28 -8.65 -20.26
C PRO A 367 -64.57 -8.50 -21.11
N ARG A 368 -65.63 -9.21 -20.69
CA ARG A 368 -67.02 -8.94 -21.08
C ARG A 368 -67.67 -8.00 -20.09
#